data_AF-A0A0D0CIL9-F1
#
_entry.id   AF-A0A0D0CIL9-F1
#
_cell.length_a   1.000
_cell.length_b   1.000
_cell.length_c   1.000
_cell.angle_alpha   90.00
_cell.angle_beta   90.00
_cell.angle_gamma   90.00
#
_symmetry.space_group_name_H-M   'P 1'
#
loop_
_entity.id
_entity.type
_entity.pdbx_description
1 polymer ?
#
loop_
_entity_poly.entity_id
_entity_poly.type
_entity_poly.pdbx_seq_one_letter_code
_entity_poly.pdbx_strand_id
1 'polypeptide(L)'
;ADEEAEQHEQDKKKPKINSFNSHSMVCNTLLAHPSQFAIQKLKSFEYVELWYFTPEGCHITSDKNKSMARGSYTFTEEGQYLSLKSSASHKPSPKAVLDQHLSWHQFNLGKNNYLLHPAKLKWPEEPQVSLALFFMTIISHEYRTSPNGERTLLEYQSQVHRDWHDCLLIETEAFNIGLFNDTASKNCQ
;
A
#
# COMPACT_ATOMS: atom_id res chain seq x y z
N ALA A 1 50.46 18.38 7.14
CA ALA A 1 49.47 19.03 6.27
C ALA A 1 48.71 18.00 5.43
N ASP A 2 49.39 17.01 4.84
CA ASP A 2 48.73 15.95 4.06
C ASP A 2 48.03 14.87 4.91
N GLU A 3 48.56 14.50 6.09
CA GLU A 3 47.94 13.47 6.94
C GLU A 3 46.58 13.90 7.54
N GLU A 4 46.42 15.17 7.92
CA GLU A 4 45.14 15.69 8.46
C GLU A 4 44.04 15.80 7.38
N ALA A 5 44.43 16.07 6.13
CA ALA A 5 43.51 16.08 5.00
C ALA A 5 43.03 14.66 4.64
N GLU A 6 43.93 13.67 4.73
CA GLU A 6 43.64 12.27 4.47
C GLU A 6 42.74 11.66 5.56
N GLN A 7 42.93 12.03 6.82
CA GLN A 7 42.06 11.62 7.94
C GLN A 7 40.62 12.15 7.79
N HIS A 8 40.48 13.40 7.36
CA HIS A 8 39.18 14.05 7.18
C HIS A 8 38.40 13.51 5.96
N GLU A 9 39.10 13.00 4.94
CA GLU A 9 38.48 12.24 3.85
C GLU A 9 38.00 10.84 4.29
N GLN A 10 38.73 10.17 5.18
CA GLN A 10 38.35 8.84 5.68
C GLN A 10 37.11 8.90 6.59
N ASP A 11 36.96 9.95 7.40
CA ASP A 11 35.80 10.11 8.26
C ASP A 11 34.50 10.45 7.52
N LYS A 12 34.58 11.06 6.32
CA LYS A 12 33.43 11.26 5.44
C LYS A 12 32.90 9.97 4.80
N LYS A 13 33.72 8.91 4.75
CA LYS A 13 33.34 7.61 4.14
C LYS A 13 32.65 6.66 5.12
N LYS A 14 32.61 6.99 6.42
CA LYS A 14 31.88 6.17 7.39
C LYS A 14 30.38 6.32 7.14
N PRO A 15 29.64 5.22 6.88
CA PRO A 15 28.20 5.29 6.69
C PRO A 15 27.56 5.91 7.95
N LYS A 16 26.81 6.99 7.76
CA LYS A 16 25.99 7.58 8.83
C LYS A 16 24.91 6.57 9.20
N ILE A 17 25.23 5.72 10.18
CA ILE A 17 24.25 4.87 10.84
C ILE A 17 23.43 5.74 11.77
N ASN A 18 22.11 5.64 11.65
CA ASN A 18 21.22 6.27 12.60
C ASN A 18 21.38 5.61 13.98
N SER A 19 21.28 6.41 15.03
CA SER A 19 21.16 5.93 16.42
C SER A 19 19.98 4.95 16.54
N PHE A 20 20.14 3.88 17.34
CA PHE A 20 19.05 2.95 17.64
C PHE A 20 18.57 3.15 19.08
N ASN A 21 17.27 2.93 19.32
CA ASN A 21 16.72 2.95 20.67
C ASN A 21 16.99 1.60 21.35
N SER A 22 17.86 1.60 22.35
CA SER A 22 18.25 0.41 23.12
C SER A 22 17.12 -0.21 23.94
N HIS A 23 16.02 0.53 24.16
CA HIS A 23 14.85 0.09 24.92
C HIS A 23 13.67 -0.32 24.03
N SER A 24 13.78 -0.16 22.70
CA SER A 24 12.76 -0.67 21.78
C SER A 24 13.05 -2.12 21.42
N MET A 25 12.12 -3.02 21.73
CA MET A 25 12.14 -4.39 21.20
C MET A 25 11.65 -4.40 19.74
N VAL A 26 12.04 -5.44 18.99
CA VAL A 26 11.39 -5.73 17.70
C VAL A 26 9.88 -5.85 17.94
N CYS A 27 9.07 -5.25 17.07
CA CYS A 27 7.62 -5.35 17.20
C CYS A 27 7.22 -6.83 17.24
N ASN A 28 6.36 -7.23 18.19
CA ASN A 28 5.93 -8.63 18.38
C ASN A 28 5.29 -9.25 17.13
N THR A 29 4.86 -8.41 16.18
CA THR A 29 4.34 -8.83 14.89
C THR A 29 5.37 -8.48 13.82
N LEU A 30 6.02 -9.50 13.25
CA LEU A 30 6.69 -9.41 11.94
C LEU A 30 5.61 -9.21 10.87
N LEU A 31 4.96 -8.05 10.88
CA LEU A 31 3.99 -7.67 9.87
C LEU A 31 4.70 -7.72 8.52
N ALA A 32 4.18 -8.57 7.63
CA ALA A 32 4.71 -8.71 6.30
C ALA A 32 4.63 -7.33 5.62
N HIS A 33 5.78 -6.74 5.35
CA HIS A 33 5.86 -5.38 4.82
C HIS A 33 5.45 -5.41 3.35
N PRO A 34 4.38 -4.69 2.95
CA PRO A 34 3.96 -4.61 1.56
C PRO A 34 5.05 -3.94 0.72
N SER A 35 4.94 -4.11 -0.60
CA SER A 35 5.91 -3.54 -1.54
C SER A 35 6.04 -2.02 -1.38
N GLN A 36 7.24 -1.49 -1.65
CA GLN A 36 7.45 -0.04 -1.63
C GLN A 36 6.56 0.66 -2.66
N PHE A 37 6.29 0.03 -3.80
CA PHE A 37 5.31 0.49 -4.78
C PHE A 37 3.94 0.77 -4.14
N ALA A 38 3.39 -0.20 -3.41
CA ALA A 38 2.10 -0.06 -2.76
C ALA A 38 2.08 1.02 -1.68
N ILE A 39 3.16 1.13 -0.90
CA ILE A 39 3.31 2.21 0.09
C ILE A 39 3.36 3.58 -0.58
N GLN A 40 4.02 3.72 -1.72
CA GLN A 40 4.08 4.99 -2.45
C GLN A 40 2.70 5.37 -3.02
N LYS A 41 1.95 4.42 -3.59
CA LYS A 41 0.56 4.69 -4.03
C LYS A 41 -0.32 5.18 -2.88
N LEU A 42 -0.26 4.52 -1.73
CA LEU A 42 -0.98 4.96 -0.53
C LEU A 42 -0.54 6.34 -0.02
N LYS A 43 0.75 6.68 -0.12
CA LYS A 43 1.21 8.04 0.24
C LYS A 43 0.60 9.11 -0.66
N SER A 44 0.37 8.78 -1.92
CA SER A 44 -0.26 9.66 -2.90
C SER A 44 -1.79 9.57 -2.91
N PHE A 45 -2.42 8.86 -1.96
CA PHE A 45 -3.87 8.58 -1.98
C PHE A 45 -4.36 7.86 -3.25
N GLU A 46 -3.47 7.22 -3.99
CA GLU A 46 -3.81 6.46 -5.20
C GLU A 46 -4.30 5.05 -4.84
N TYR A 47 -5.22 4.54 -5.66
CA TYR A 47 -5.66 3.15 -5.59
C TYR A 47 -4.49 2.17 -5.71
N VAL A 48 -4.47 1.15 -4.86
CA VAL A 48 -3.57 0.00 -4.99
C VAL A 48 -4.31 -1.29 -4.63
N GLU A 49 -4.01 -2.37 -5.36
CA GLU A 49 -4.63 -3.66 -5.14
C GLU A 49 -4.33 -4.20 -3.73
N LEU A 50 -5.35 -4.75 -3.07
CA LEU A 50 -5.24 -5.35 -1.74
C LEU A 50 -4.30 -6.55 -1.72
N TRP A 51 -4.07 -7.17 -2.88
CA TRP A 51 -3.10 -8.26 -3.06
C TRP A 51 -1.71 -7.92 -2.50
N TYR A 52 -1.25 -6.67 -2.63
CA TYR A 52 0.07 -6.26 -2.11
C TYR A 52 0.20 -6.37 -0.59
N PHE A 53 -0.93 -6.46 0.11
CA PHE A 53 -1.02 -6.51 1.57
C PHE A 53 -1.34 -7.92 2.08
N THR A 54 -1.54 -8.90 1.19
CA THR A 54 -1.66 -10.31 1.60
C THR A 54 -0.28 -10.89 1.93
N PRO A 55 -0.20 -11.97 2.73
CA PRO A 55 1.07 -12.64 3.01
C PRO A 55 1.83 -13.03 1.74
N GLU A 56 1.12 -13.50 0.71
CA GLU A 56 1.71 -13.89 -0.57
C GLU A 56 2.28 -12.68 -1.33
N GLY A 57 1.51 -11.59 -1.41
CA GLY A 57 1.95 -10.35 -2.05
C GLY A 57 3.17 -9.74 -1.35
N CYS A 58 3.15 -9.68 -0.03
CA CYS A 58 4.27 -9.21 0.77
C CYS A 58 5.51 -10.09 0.59
N HIS A 59 5.37 -11.42 0.60
CA HIS A 59 6.50 -12.34 0.39
C HIS A 59 7.13 -12.14 -1.00
N ILE A 60 6.31 -12.19 -2.06
CA ILE A 60 6.77 -12.09 -3.45
C ILE A 60 7.46 -10.75 -3.73
N THR A 61 6.98 -9.67 -3.12
CA THR A 61 7.54 -8.33 -3.34
C THR A 61 8.72 -8.02 -2.43
N SER A 62 8.79 -8.61 -1.24
CA SER A 62 9.96 -8.52 -0.35
C SER A 62 11.21 -9.15 -0.99
N ASP A 63 11.06 -10.33 -1.61
CA ASP A 63 12.17 -10.99 -2.30
C ASP A 63 12.68 -10.17 -3.50
N LYS A 64 11.76 -9.56 -4.25
CA LYS A 64 12.10 -8.64 -5.35
C LYS A 64 12.81 -7.39 -4.86
N ASN A 65 12.38 -6.79 -3.74
CA ASN A 65 13.05 -5.63 -3.16
C ASN A 65 14.49 -5.97 -2.77
N LYS A 66 14.74 -7.12 -2.14
CA LYS A 66 16.11 -7.58 -1.79
C LYS A 66 16.96 -7.85 -3.03
N SER A 67 16.37 -8.35 -4.11
CA SER A 67 17.07 -8.65 -5.35
C SER A 67 17.37 -7.40 -6.19
N MET A 68 16.43 -6.45 -6.28
CA MET A 68 16.55 -5.25 -7.12
C MET A 68 17.18 -4.04 -6.42
N ALA A 69 17.20 -3.99 -5.08
CA ALA A 69 17.99 -3.01 -4.33
C ALA A 69 19.49 -3.07 -4.68
N ARG A 70 19.94 -4.15 -5.34
CA ARG A 70 21.31 -4.31 -5.85
C ARG A 70 21.53 -3.84 -7.31
N GLY A 71 20.50 -3.40 -8.06
CA GLY A 71 20.61 -3.43 -9.53
C GLY A 71 20.16 -2.25 -10.39
N SER A 72 19.41 -1.24 -9.90
CA SER A 72 19.00 -0.13 -10.79
C SER A 72 18.53 1.10 -10.03
N TYR A 73 19.07 2.26 -10.40
CA TYR A 73 18.65 3.58 -9.92
C TYR A 73 18.23 4.44 -11.10
N THR A 74 17.19 5.25 -10.91
CA THR A 74 16.68 6.22 -11.88
C THR A 74 16.79 7.61 -11.29
N PHE A 75 17.27 8.56 -12.08
CA PHE A 75 17.21 9.98 -11.74
C PHE A 75 15.82 10.51 -12.10
N THR A 76 15.17 11.14 -11.13
CA THR A 76 13.90 11.85 -11.33
C THR A 76 14.07 13.31 -10.98
N GLU A 77 13.59 14.20 -11.85
CA GLU A 77 13.60 15.63 -11.64
C GLU A 77 12.47 16.02 -10.68
N GLU A 78 12.81 16.57 -9.52
CA GLU A 78 11.88 17.08 -8.51
C GLU A 78 12.11 18.59 -8.38
N GLY A 79 11.44 19.36 -9.24
CA GLY A 79 11.61 20.81 -9.33
C GLY A 79 13.01 21.17 -9.84
N GLN A 80 13.81 21.86 -9.01
CA GLN A 80 15.17 22.27 -9.38
C GLN A 80 16.25 21.24 -9.00
N TYR A 81 15.87 20.10 -8.41
CA TYR A 81 16.79 19.08 -7.92
C TYR A 81 16.59 17.75 -8.65
N LEU A 82 17.70 17.03 -8.88
CA LEU A 82 17.67 15.65 -9.36
C LEU A 82 17.73 14.70 -8.17
N SER A 83 16.69 13.89 -8.01
CA SER A 83 16.56 12.88 -6.96
C SER A 83 16.92 11.50 -7.50
N LEU A 84 17.83 10.80 -6.82
CA LEU A 84 18.20 9.42 -7.17
C LEU A 84 17.27 8.45 -6.45
N LYS A 85 16.39 7.77 -7.20
CA LYS A 85 15.45 6.78 -6.64
C LYS A 85 15.77 5.38 -7.14
N SER A 86 15.61 4.37 -6.30
CA SER A 86 15.71 2.99 -6.76
C SER A 86 14.59 2.68 -7.75
N SER A 87 14.94 2.15 -8.92
CA SER A 87 13.98 1.83 -9.98
C SER A 87 12.96 0.75 -9.58
N ALA A 88 13.26 0.00 -8.51
CA ALA A 88 12.38 -1.03 -7.95
C ALA A 88 11.14 -0.45 -7.25
N SER A 89 11.23 0.79 -6.77
CA SER A 89 10.20 1.39 -5.92
C SER A 89 8.91 1.74 -6.67
N HIS A 90 8.89 1.66 -8.00
CA HIS A 90 7.80 2.21 -8.82
C HIS A 90 7.19 1.21 -9.80
N LYS A 91 7.70 -0.02 -9.89
CA LYS A 91 7.15 -1.01 -10.84
C LYS A 91 6.11 -1.91 -10.17
N PRO A 92 4.90 -2.03 -10.73
CA PRO A 92 3.93 -3.01 -10.25
C PRO A 92 4.47 -4.44 -10.45
N SER A 93 4.09 -5.33 -9.56
CA SER A 93 4.39 -6.76 -9.69
C SER A 93 3.54 -7.36 -10.81
N PRO A 94 4.11 -8.11 -11.78
CA PRO A 94 3.31 -8.84 -12.79
C PRO A 94 2.45 -9.96 -12.19
N LYS A 95 2.63 -10.27 -10.90
CA LYS A 95 1.82 -11.24 -10.16
C LYS A 95 0.71 -10.58 -9.34
N ALA A 96 0.56 -9.25 -9.42
CA ALA A 96 -0.50 -8.56 -8.71
C ALA A 96 -1.86 -9.06 -9.19
N VAL A 97 -2.74 -9.35 -8.23
CA VAL A 97 -4.10 -9.82 -8.49
C VAL A 97 -5.05 -8.65 -8.26
N LEU A 98 -5.96 -8.42 -9.21
CA LEU A 98 -7.01 -7.42 -9.07
C LEU A 98 -7.95 -7.78 -7.92
N ASP A 99 -8.49 -6.78 -7.24
CA ASP A 99 -9.35 -6.98 -6.06
C ASP A 99 -10.54 -7.92 -6.34
N GLN A 100 -11.22 -7.76 -7.48
CA GLN A 100 -12.33 -8.62 -7.92
C GLN A 100 -11.94 -10.10 -8.17
N HIS A 101 -10.65 -10.38 -8.36
CA HIS A 101 -10.12 -11.73 -8.60
C HIS A 101 -9.48 -12.36 -7.36
N LEU A 102 -9.50 -11.67 -6.21
CA LEU A 102 -9.03 -12.25 -4.95
C LEU A 102 -9.98 -13.37 -4.51
N SER A 103 -9.43 -14.37 -3.80
CA SER A 103 -10.30 -15.21 -2.98
C SER A 103 -10.80 -14.41 -1.77
N TRP A 104 -11.96 -14.78 -1.22
CA TRP A 104 -12.49 -14.12 -0.03
C TRP A 104 -11.51 -14.16 1.16
N HIS A 105 -10.73 -15.24 1.27
CA HIS A 105 -9.67 -15.35 2.27
C HIS A 105 -8.56 -14.32 2.04
N GLN A 106 -8.07 -14.18 0.80
CA GLN A 106 -7.06 -13.18 0.44
C GLN A 106 -7.58 -11.76 0.66
N PHE A 107 -8.82 -11.48 0.29
CA PHE A 107 -9.47 -10.20 0.58
C PHE A 107 -9.45 -9.89 2.08
N ASN A 108 -9.85 -10.83 2.94
CA ASN A 108 -9.87 -10.62 4.39
C ASN A 108 -8.48 -10.38 4.99
N LEU A 109 -7.46 -11.10 4.53
CA LEU A 109 -6.08 -10.87 4.97
C LEU A 109 -5.54 -9.53 4.46
N GLY A 110 -5.72 -9.26 3.17
CA GLY A 110 -5.27 -8.06 2.49
C GLY A 110 -5.88 -6.80 3.10
N LYS A 111 -7.20 -6.74 3.28
CA LYS A 111 -7.89 -5.58 3.85
C LYS A 111 -7.42 -5.26 5.29
N ASN A 112 -7.21 -6.29 6.11
CA ASN A 112 -6.83 -6.10 7.51
C ASN A 112 -5.42 -5.50 7.60
N ASN A 113 -4.50 -5.96 6.75
CA ASN A 113 -3.17 -5.39 6.68
C ASN A 113 -3.20 -4.00 6.03
N TYR A 114 -3.93 -3.82 4.94
CA TYR A 114 -4.15 -2.54 4.26
C TYR A 114 -4.55 -1.43 5.23
N LEU A 115 -5.57 -1.66 6.07
CA LEU A 115 -6.08 -0.68 7.03
C LEU A 115 -5.05 -0.21 8.07
N LEU A 116 -3.96 -0.96 8.30
CA LEU A 116 -2.89 -0.54 9.22
C LEU A 116 -1.99 0.56 8.61
N HIS A 117 -2.00 0.72 7.29
CA HIS A 117 -1.08 1.61 6.59
C HIS A 117 -1.53 3.07 6.53
N PRO A 118 -2.80 3.42 6.24
CA PRO A 118 -3.27 4.80 6.31
C PRO A 118 -2.91 5.51 7.63
N ALA A 119 -3.11 4.84 8.77
CA ALA A 119 -2.74 5.37 10.09
C ALA A 119 -1.22 5.61 10.22
N LYS A 120 -0.39 4.64 9.78
CA LYS A 120 1.08 4.77 9.77
C LYS A 120 1.57 5.89 8.84
N LEU A 121 0.83 6.14 7.76
CA LEU A 121 1.10 7.20 6.78
C LEU A 121 0.49 8.54 7.18
N LYS A 122 -0.15 8.63 8.36
CA LYS A 122 -0.77 9.85 8.90
C LYS A 122 -1.80 10.45 7.95
N TRP A 123 -2.62 9.60 7.33
CA TRP A 123 -3.79 10.07 6.60
C TRP A 123 -4.72 10.89 7.52
N PRO A 124 -5.61 11.74 6.96
CA PRO A 124 -6.70 12.32 7.73
C PRO A 124 -7.60 11.22 8.33
N GLU A 125 -8.25 11.49 9.45
CA GLU A 125 -9.06 10.49 10.16
C GLU A 125 -10.31 10.06 9.37
N GLU A 126 -10.98 11.00 8.72
CA GLU A 126 -12.24 10.76 8.01
C GLU A 126 -12.13 9.72 6.87
N PRO A 127 -11.16 9.78 5.94
CA PRO A 127 -10.93 8.72 4.95
C PRO A 127 -10.60 7.36 5.58
N GLN A 128 -9.89 7.34 6.72
CA GLN A 128 -9.55 6.08 7.40
C GLN A 128 -10.80 5.41 7.98
N VAL A 129 -11.63 6.18 8.67
CA VAL A 129 -12.90 5.69 9.24
C VAL A 129 -13.83 5.22 8.12
N SER A 130 -13.92 5.98 7.03
CA SER A 130 -14.77 5.63 5.89
C SER A 130 -14.33 4.32 5.21
N LEU A 131 -13.02 4.11 5.03
CA LEU A 131 -12.48 2.83 4.53
C LEU A 131 -12.77 1.66 5.48
N ALA A 132 -12.62 1.88 6.79
CA ALA A 132 -12.92 0.83 7.78
C ALA A 132 -14.40 0.44 7.73
N LEU A 133 -15.31 1.43 7.68
CA LEU A 133 -16.75 1.21 7.54
C LEU A 133 -17.06 0.48 6.24
N PHE A 134 -16.48 0.89 5.10
CA PHE A 134 -16.66 0.22 3.82
C PHE A 134 -16.31 -1.26 3.89
N PHE A 135 -15.12 -1.61 4.36
CA PHE A 135 -14.72 -3.01 4.46
C PHE A 135 -15.59 -3.80 5.45
N MET A 136 -16.03 -3.18 6.54
CA MET A 136 -16.97 -3.80 7.48
C MET A 136 -18.30 -4.11 6.80
N THR A 137 -18.85 -3.13 6.07
CA THR A 137 -20.10 -3.26 5.31
C THR A 137 -20.01 -4.39 4.27
N ILE A 138 -18.89 -4.53 3.55
CA ILE A 138 -18.70 -5.63 2.59
C ILE A 138 -18.70 -7.00 3.28
N ILE A 139 -17.99 -7.16 4.41
CA ILE A 139 -17.86 -8.49 5.05
C ILE A 139 -19.11 -8.93 5.82
N SER A 140 -19.92 -7.97 6.28
CA SER A 140 -21.17 -8.22 7.00
C SER A 140 -22.39 -8.22 6.09
N HIS A 141 -22.23 -7.92 4.79
CA HIS A 141 -23.35 -7.81 3.86
C HIS A 141 -24.12 -9.13 3.74
N GLU A 142 -25.46 -9.04 3.71
CA GLU A 142 -26.34 -10.21 3.61
C GLU A 142 -26.13 -11.01 2.31
N TYR A 143 -25.78 -10.33 1.20
CA TYR A 143 -25.52 -11.00 -0.09
C TYR A 143 -24.40 -12.02 -0.02
N ARG A 144 -23.53 -11.96 0.99
CA ARG A 144 -22.44 -12.92 1.16
C ARG A 144 -22.92 -14.37 1.22
N THR A 145 -24.11 -14.63 1.77
CA THR A 145 -24.69 -15.98 1.87
C THR A 145 -25.44 -16.41 0.61
N SER A 146 -25.60 -15.53 -0.37
CA SER A 146 -26.26 -15.82 -1.63
C SER A 146 -25.35 -16.62 -2.57
N PRO A 147 -25.91 -17.35 -3.56
CA PRO A 147 -25.11 -17.95 -4.62
C PRO A 147 -24.24 -16.90 -5.31
N ASN A 148 -22.93 -17.16 -5.46
CA ASN A 148 -21.93 -16.20 -5.97
C ASN A 148 -21.77 -14.90 -5.16
N GLY A 149 -22.35 -14.82 -3.96
CA GLY A 149 -22.37 -13.61 -3.13
C GLY A 149 -21.00 -13.00 -2.88
N GLU A 150 -20.01 -13.84 -2.54
CA GLU A 150 -18.63 -13.38 -2.34
C GLU A 150 -18.04 -12.76 -3.62
N ARG A 151 -18.26 -13.36 -4.80
CA ARG A 151 -17.77 -12.81 -6.07
C ARG A 151 -18.40 -11.45 -6.36
N THR A 152 -19.72 -11.35 -6.29
CA THR A 152 -20.45 -10.09 -6.51
C THR A 152 -19.98 -8.98 -5.56
N LEU A 153 -19.75 -9.32 -4.28
CA LEU A 153 -19.26 -8.36 -3.30
C LEU A 153 -17.83 -7.91 -3.60
N LEU A 154 -16.95 -8.81 -4.04
CA LEU A 154 -15.58 -8.45 -4.43
C LEU A 154 -15.54 -7.59 -5.70
N GLU A 155 -16.43 -7.84 -6.66
CA GLU A 155 -16.59 -7.00 -7.86
C GLU A 155 -17.05 -5.59 -7.50
N TYR A 156 -18.14 -5.48 -6.73
CA TYR A 156 -18.63 -4.20 -6.21
C TYR A 156 -17.53 -3.46 -5.44
N GLN A 157 -16.88 -4.15 -4.51
CA GLN A 157 -15.80 -3.59 -3.70
C GLN A 157 -14.64 -3.09 -4.58
N SER A 158 -14.19 -3.89 -5.55
CA SER A 158 -13.10 -3.53 -6.46
C SER A 158 -13.40 -2.26 -7.24
N GLN A 159 -14.63 -2.11 -7.73
CA GLN A 159 -15.05 -0.93 -8.48
C GLN A 159 -15.14 0.30 -7.58
N VAL A 160 -15.91 0.22 -6.50
CA VAL A 160 -16.14 1.36 -5.59
C VAL A 160 -14.84 1.83 -4.93
N HIS A 161 -13.96 0.91 -4.54
CA HIS A 161 -12.67 1.26 -3.94
C HIS A 161 -11.78 2.05 -4.91
N ARG A 162 -11.76 1.68 -6.19
CA ARG A 162 -11.00 2.39 -7.22
C ARG A 162 -11.60 3.76 -7.50
N ASP A 163 -12.91 3.82 -7.74
CA ASP A 163 -13.59 5.08 -8.07
C ASP A 163 -13.47 6.10 -6.94
N TRP A 164 -13.56 5.64 -5.68
CA TRP A 164 -13.39 6.51 -4.53
C TRP A 164 -11.98 7.12 -4.47
N HIS A 165 -10.95 6.31 -4.74
CA HIS A 165 -9.58 6.80 -4.82
C HIS A 165 -9.38 7.80 -5.96
N ASP A 166 -9.98 7.56 -7.12
CA ASP A 166 -9.93 8.49 -8.25
C ASP A 166 -10.62 9.82 -7.89
N CYS A 167 -11.75 9.77 -7.17
CA CYS A 167 -12.43 10.97 -6.67
C CYS A 167 -11.63 11.75 -5.61
N LEU A 168 -10.75 11.11 -4.83
CA LEU A 168 -9.87 11.82 -3.89
C LEU A 168 -8.79 12.66 -4.59
N LEU A 169 -8.44 12.30 -5.84
CA LEU A 169 -7.35 12.94 -6.59
C LEU A 169 -7.85 14.04 -7.53
N ILE A 170 -9.09 13.94 -7.98
CA ILE A 170 -9.77 15.00 -8.73
C ILE A 170 -10.26 16.01 -7.68
N GLU A 171 -10.07 17.32 -7.87
CA GLU A 171 -10.45 18.39 -6.90
C GLU A 171 -11.99 18.54 -6.67
N THR A 172 -12.71 17.44 -6.78
CA THR A 172 -14.12 17.23 -6.45
C THR A 172 -14.24 16.54 -5.11
N GLU A 173 -15.35 16.77 -4.40
CA GLU A 173 -15.65 16.07 -3.15
C GLU A 173 -15.81 14.56 -3.41
N ALA A 174 -15.00 13.73 -2.76
CA ALA A 174 -15.13 12.29 -2.82
C ALA A 174 -16.39 11.84 -2.06
N PHE A 175 -17.10 10.85 -2.60
CA PHE A 175 -18.28 10.30 -1.95
C PHE A 175 -17.91 9.49 -0.69
N ASN A 176 -18.88 9.29 0.20
CA ASN A 176 -18.68 8.44 1.38
C ASN A 176 -18.68 6.95 1.00
N ILE A 177 -17.49 6.37 0.89
CA ILE A 177 -17.30 4.95 0.58
C ILE A 177 -17.87 3.99 1.64
N GLY A 178 -18.08 4.45 2.88
CA GLY A 178 -18.61 3.61 3.96
C GLY A 178 -20.06 3.17 3.76
N LEU A 179 -20.80 3.85 2.88
CA LEU A 179 -22.21 3.58 2.59
C LEU A 179 -22.34 2.55 1.45
N PHE A 180 -23.13 1.50 1.66
CA PHE A 180 -23.43 0.53 0.61
C PHE A 180 -24.46 1.08 -0.37
N ASN A 181 -24.23 0.86 -1.67
CA ASN A 181 -25.17 1.23 -2.71
C ASN A 181 -25.78 -0.03 -3.36
N ASP A 182 -27.00 -0.39 -2.92
CA ASP A 182 -27.76 -1.53 -3.45
C ASP A 182 -28.07 -1.45 -4.95
N THR A 183 -28.12 -0.24 -5.51
CA THR A 183 -28.40 -0.07 -6.94
C THR A 183 -27.16 -0.37 -7.77
N ALA A 184 -26.00 0.08 -7.32
CA ALA A 184 -24.73 -0.21 -7.98
C ALA A 184 -24.35 -1.70 -7.85
N SER A 185 -24.64 -2.35 -6.72
CA SER A 185 -24.33 -3.78 -6.53
C SER A 185 -25.11 -4.72 -7.46
N LYS A 186 -26.35 -4.37 -7.81
CA LYS A 186 -27.18 -5.15 -8.76
C LYS A 186 -26.64 -5.14 -10.19
N ASN A 187 -25.83 -4.14 -10.55
CA ASN A 187 -25.16 -4.08 -11.85
C ASN A 187 -23.91 -4.98 -11.92
N CYS A 188 -23.49 -5.55 -10.79
CA CYS A 188 -22.39 -6.52 -10.66
C CYS A 188 -22.89 -7.97 -10.46
N GLN A 189 -24.17 -8.25 -10.71
CA GLN A 189 -24.77 -9.59 -10.60
C GLN A 189 -24.84 -10.31 -11.94
#